data_AF-A0A7S0QBH5-F1
#
_entry.id   AF-A0A7S0QBH5-F1
#
_cell.length_a   1.000
_cell.length_b   1.000
_cell.length_c   1.000
_cell.angle_alpha   90.00
_cell.angle_beta   90.00
_cell.angle_gamma   90.00
#
_symmetry.space_group_name_H-M   'P 1'
#
loop_
_entity.id
_entity.type
_entity.pdbx_description
1 polymer ?
#
loop_
_entity_poly.entity_id
_entity_poly.type
_entity_poly.pdbx_seq_one_letter_code
_entity_poly.pdbx_strand_id
1 'polypeptide(L)'
;SRSRLVSVLAAVAFAAGWYGLHTQTTRWGGRSTMAAAYYASYGPPDAALQMIETHIPAIRKGEVLVEVSAASINPADYKMMGGFFFLVDFLLTHSPGFDVSGKVVAVGTGCQRIQ
;
A
#
# COMPACT_ATOMS: atom_id res chain seq x y z
N SER A 1 -22.53 10.52 -5.07
CA SER A 1 -21.38 10.61 -4.16
C SER A 1 -20.25 9.77 -4.72
N ARG A 2 -19.17 10.37 -5.25
CA ARG A 2 -18.05 9.63 -5.84
C ARG A 2 -17.07 9.29 -4.72
N SER A 3 -17.08 8.05 -4.24
CA SER A 3 -16.07 7.56 -3.32
C SER A 3 -14.69 7.78 -3.93
N ARG A 4 -13.84 8.55 -3.23
CA ARG A 4 -12.43 8.62 -3.54
C ARG A 4 -11.83 7.32 -3.01
N LEU A 5 -11.37 6.47 -3.92
CA LEU A 5 -10.54 5.31 -3.61
C LEU A 5 -9.29 5.81 -2.87
N VAL A 6 -9.20 5.50 -1.59
CA VAL A 6 -7.97 5.66 -0.80
C VAL A 6 -7.48 4.23 -0.56
N SER A 7 -6.77 3.68 -1.55
CA SER A 7 -6.15 2.37 -1.37
C SER A 7 -4.82 2.55 -0.64
N VAL A 8 -4.83 2.43 0.69
CA VAL A 8 -3.62 2.06 1.43
C VAL A 8 -3.33 0.61 1.08
N LEU A 9 -2.34 0.33 0.25
CA LEU A 9 -1.91 -1.06 0.03
C LEU A 9 -1.23 -1.57 1.31
N ALA A 10 -2.00 -2.15 2.23
CA ALA A 10 -1.47 -3.22 3.06
C ALA A 10 -1.61 -4.51 2.24
N ALA A 11 -0.65 -4.74 1.34
CA ALA A 11 -0.41 -6.11 0.94
C ALA A 11 0.33 -6.76 2.12
N VAL A 12 -0.18 -7.88 2.63
CA VAL A 12 0.58 -8.72 3.57
C VAL A 12 1.06 -9.89 2.73
N ALA A 13 2.32 -9.88 2.29
CA ALA A 13 2.98 -11.10 1.85
C ALA A 13 4.42 -11.19 2.37
N PHE A 14 4.65 -12.23 3.16
CA PHE A 14 5.96 -12.65 3.64
C PHE A 14 6.73 -13.35 2.51
N ALA A 15 7.40 -12.61 1.63
CA ALA A 15 8.49 -13.13 0.79
C ALA A 15 9.35 -12.01 0.19
N ALA A 16 10.62 -12.32 -0.04
CA ALA A 16 11.78 -11.45 -0.26
C ALA A 16 11.80 -10.51 -1.51
N GLY A 17 10.64 -10.13 -2.06
CA GLY A 17 10.53 -9.32 -3.29
C GLY A 17 9.80 -7.97 -3.12
N TRP A 18 9.61 -7.49 -1.89
CA TRP A 18 8.64 -6.44 -1.52
C TRP A 18 9.04 -4.99 -1.91
N TYR A 19 10.31 -4.77 -2.27
CA TYR A 19 10.93 -3.46 -2.07
C TYR A 19 11.03 -2.55 -3.31
N GLY A 20 10.37 -2.90 -4.41
CA GLY A 20 10.38 -2.12 -5.65
C GLY A 20 9.01 -1.57 -5.99
N LEU A 21 8.96 -0.32 -6.47
CA LEU A 21 7.83 0.19 -7.26
C LEU A 21 7.35 -0.93 -8.19
N HIS A 22 6.06 -1.27 -8.14
CA HIS A 22 5.50 -2.23 -9.08
C HIS A 22 5.78 -1.73 -10.49
N THR A 23 6.72 -2.35 -11.20
CA THR A 23 7.03 -2.01 -12.60
C THR A 23 5.92 -2.46 -13.54
N GLN A 24 5.09 -3.41 -13.07
CA GLN A 24 3.90 -3.88 -13.75
C GLN A 24 2.66 -3.33 -13.07
N THR A 25 1.82 -2.70 -13.88
CA THR A 25 0.64 -1.97 -13.45
C THR A 25 -0.60 -2.60 -14.06
N THR A 26 -1.76 -2.46 -13.40
CA THR A 26 -3.03 -2.96 -13.93
C THR A 26 -4.03 -1.82 -14.14
N ARG A 27 -5.11 -2.11 -14.85
CA ARG A 27 -6.29 -1.27 -14.90
C ARG A 27 -7.41 -1.90 -14.11
N TRP A 28 -8.06 -1.10 -13.27
CA TRP A 28 -9.24 -1.53 -12.52
C TRP A 28 -10.31 -0.43 -12.55
N GLY A 29 -11.56 -0.80 -12.86
CA GLY A 29 -12.67 0.15 -12.97
C GLY A 29 -12.43 1.30 -13.98
N GLY A 30 -11.64 1.04 -15.03
CA GLY A 30 -11.23 2.03 -16.02
C GLY A 30 -10.08 2.96 -15.60
N ARG A 31 -9.54 2.81 -14.38
CA ARG A 31 -8.43 3.60 -13.86
C ARG A 31 -7.11 2.83 -13.95
N SER A 32 -5.99 3.53 -14.14
CA SER A 32 -4.63 2.98 -14.09
C SER A 32 -3.81 3.50 -12.90
N THR A 33 -4.39 4.42 -12.12
CA THR A 33 -3.75 5.09 -10.99
C THR A 33 -4.66 5.08 -9.76
N MET A 34 -4.04 5.28 -8.59
CA MET A 34 -4.66 5.36 -7.28
C MET A 34 -3.95 6.42 -6.42
N ALA A 35 -4.64 6.91 -5.40
CA ALA A 35 -4.03 7.75 -4.36
C ALA A 35 -3.42 6.86 -3.27
N ALA A 36 -2.21 7.21 -2.82
CA ALA A 36 -1.50 6.50 -1.75
C ALA A 36 -0.80 7.49 -0.81
N ALA A 37 -0.77 7.19 0.48
CA ALA A 37 0.11 7.87 1.43
C ALA A 37 1.55 7.33 1.26
N TYR A 38 2.55 8.18 1.41
CA TYR A 38 3.96 7.85 1.20
C TYR A 38 4.84 8.56 2.22
N TYR A 39 5.89 7.88 2.70
CA TYR A 39 6.92 8.50 3.52
C TYR A 39 7.90 9.29 2.64
N ALA A 40 7.74 10.61 2.59
CA ALA A 40 8.60 11.50 1.80
C ALA A 40 9.92 11.84 2.51
N SER A 41 9.92 11.81 3.83
CA SER A 41 11.09 12.12 4.66
C SER A 41 10.93 11.52 6.06
N TYR A 42 11.98 11.59 6.88
CA TYR A 42 11.86 11.35 8.32
C TYR A 42 11.40 12.62 9.04
N GLY A 43 10.62 12.47 10.09
CA GLY A 43 10.21 13.59 10.94
C GLY A 43 8.76 13.56 11.38
N PRO A 44 8.18 14.71 11.75
CA PRO A 44 6.78 14.79 12.15
C PRO A 44 5.82 14.51 10.97
N PRO A 45 4.56 14.11 11.23
CA PRO A 45 3.61 13.69 10.18
C PRO A 45 3.43 14.66 9.02
N ASP A 46 3.42 15.96 9.31
CA ASP A 46 3.22 17.04 8.33
C ASP A 46 4.39 17.17 7.35
N ALA A 47 5.61 16.82 7.76
CA ALA A 47 6.80 16.82 6.92
C ALA A 47 7.05 15.46 6.25
N ALA A 48 6.69 14.37 6.94
CA ALA A 48 7.07 13.02 6.55
C ALA A 48 6.01 12.32 5.69
N LEU A 49 4.72 12.65 5.81
CA LEU A 49 3.64 11.99 5.05
C LEU A 49 3.14 12.85 3.90
N GLN A 50 3.12 12.26 2.71
CA GLN A 50 2.56 12.88 1.52
C GLN A 50 1.51 11.97 0.87
N MET A 51 0.44 12.57 0.34
CA MET A 51 -0.46 11.89 -0.58
C MET A 51 0.07 12.02 -2.01
N ILE A 52 0.29 10.89 -2.67
CA ILE A 52 0.74 10.83 -4.07
C ILE A 52 -0.30 10.13 -4.94
N GLU A 53 -0.27 10.40 -6.24
CA GLU A 53 -0.92 9.56 -7.23
C GLU A 53 0.11 8.59 -7.81
N THR A 54 -0.19 7.30 -7.78
CA THR A 54 0.70 6.23 -8.27
C THR A 54 -0.09 5.19 -9.05
N HIS A 55 0.59 4.28 -9.73
CA HIS A 55 -0.09 3.24 -10.50
C HIS A 55 -0.78 2.20 -9.63
N ILE A 56 -1.88 1.63 -10.13
CA ILE A 56 -2.48 0.44 -9.52
C ILE A 56 -1.52 -0.74 -9.76
N PRO A 57 -1.10 -1.48 -8.72
CA PRO A 57 -0.17 -2.58 -8.87
C PRO A 57 -0.78 -3.73 -9.67
N ALA A 58 0.02 -4.40 -10.49
CA ALA A 58 -0.39 -5.67 -11.07
C ALA A 58 -0.53 -6.75 -9.98
N ILE A 59 -1.60 -7.54 -10.08
CA ILE A 59 -1.87 -8.67 -9.19
C ILE A 59 -1.06 -9.91 -9.62
N ARG A 60 -0.31 -10.51 -8.70
CA ARG A 60 0.47 -11.72 -8.97
C ARG A 60 -0.24 -12.98 -8.49
N LYS A 61 0.35 -14.13 -8.81
CA LYS A 61 -0.08 -15.43 -8.29
C LYS A 61 -0.06 -15.40 -6.76
N GLY A 62 -1.17 -15.79 -6.12
CA GLY A 62 -1.29 -15.83 -4.66
C GLY A 62 -1.59 -14.48 -3.99
N GLU A 63 -1.78 -13.40 -4.76
CA GLU A 63 -2.14 -12.08 -4.22
C GLU A 63 -3.63 -11.75 -4.43
N VAL A 64 -4.13 -10.78 -3.66
CA VAL A 64 -5.43 -10.13 -3.90
C VAL A 64 -5.23 -8.63 -4.04
N LEU A 65 -6.04 -7.99 -4.87
CA LEU A 65 -6.12 -6.53 -4.94
C LEU A 65 -7.31 -6.05 -4.11
N VAL A 66 -7.07 -5.11 -3.20
CA VAL A 66 -8.09 -4.58 -2.29
C VAL A 66 -8.32 -3.09 -2.58
N GLU A 67 -9.58 -2.73 -2.82
CA GLU A 67 -10.07 -1.35 -2.72
C GLU A 67 -10.22 -1.03 -1.23
N VAL A 68 -9.25 -0.29 -0.67
CA VAL A 68 -9.27 0.01 0.76
C VAL A 68 -10.29 1.12 1.05
N SER A 69 -11.09 0.87 2.08
CA SER A 69 -12.08 1.80 2.61
C SER A 69 -11.59 2.49 3.87
N ALA A 70 -10.80 1.80 4.69
CA ALA A 70 -10.15 2.36 5.86
C ALA A 70 -8.83 1.64 6.17
N ALA A 71 -7.88 2.38 6.74
CA ALA A 71 -6.65 1.88 7.31
C ALA A 71 -6.49 2.44 8.73
N SER A 72 -5.92 1.67 9.65
CA SER A 72 -5.59 2.17 10.99
C SER A 72 -4.16 2.67 11.05
N ILE A 73 -3.89 3.50 12.06
CA ILE A 73 -2.54 3.93 12.43
C ILE A 73 -2.09 3.11 13.63
N ASN A 74 -0.92 2.50 13.50
CA ASN A 74 -0.29 1.66 14.50
C ASN A 74 1.01 2.29 15.02
N PRO A 75 1.54 1.79 16.15
CA PRO A 75 2.83 2.22 16.65
C PRO A 75 4.00 2.08 15.68
N ALA A 76 3.94 1.11 14.78
CA ALA A 76 4.94 0.94 13.74
C ALA A 76 5.00 2.16 12.80
N ASP A 77 3.85 2.73 12.43
CA ASP A 77 3.78 3.80 11.43
C ASP A 77 4.54 5.06 11.88
N TYR A 78 4.29 5.55 13.10
CA TYR A 78 4.99 6.73 13.59
C TYR A 78 6.45 6.46 13.99
N LYS A 79 6.80 5.23 14.39
CA LYS A 79 8.20 4.86 14.68
C LYS A 79 9.04 4.79 13.41
N MET A 80 8.45 4.26 12.33
CA MET A 80 9.02 4.24 10.99
C MET A 80 9.26 5.66 10.49
N MET A 81 8.24 6.51 10.56
CA MET A 81 8.35 7.92 10.22
C MET A 81 9.44 8.68 11.02
N GLY A 82 9.65 8.30 12.28
CA GLY A 82 10.69 8.86 13.15
C GLY A 82 12.09 8.26 12.98
N GLY A 83 12.30 7.30 12.07
CA GLY A 83 13.60 6.67 11.83
C GLY A 83 14.05 5.66 12.90
N PHE A 84 13.14 5.18 13.75
CA PHE A 84 13.46 4.33 14.92
C PHE A 84 13.48 2.81 14.62
N PHE A 85 13.48 2.40 13.35
CA PHE A 85 13.55 0.99 12.96
C PHE A 85 14.90 0.68 12.30
N PHE A 86 15.63 -0.32 12.82
CA PHE A 86 16.98 -0.72 12.37
C PHE A 86 17.05 -1.38 10.98
N LEU A 87 15.97 -1.36 10.19
CA LEU A 87 16.01 -1.67 8.76
C LEU A 87 16.23 -0.36 7.99
N VAL A 88 17.49 0.06 7.93
CA VAL A 88 17.95 1.42 7.58
C VAL A 88 17.70 1.80 6.11
N ASP A 89 17.24 0.90 5.24
CA ASP A 89 16.87 1.20 3.84
C ASP A 89 15.36 1.09 3.56
N PHE A 90 14.55 0.83 4.59
CA PHE A 90 13.13 0.49 4.42
C PHE A 90 12.24 1.72 4.13
N LEU A 91 12.62 2.94 4.52
CA LEU A 91 11.58 3.96 4.74
C LEU A 91 11.27 4.85 3.53
N LEU A 92 12.19 4.97 2.57
CA LEU A 92 12.02 5.89 1.43
C LEU A 92 11.33 5.27 0.20
N THR A 93 10.82 4.03 0.30
CA THR A 93 10.07 3.34 -0.78
C THR A 93 8.69 2.82 -0.35
N HIS A 94 8.20 3.15 0.85
CA HIS A 94 7.04 2.48 1.45
C HIS A 94 5.90 3.42 1.83
N SER A 95 4.69 2.88 1.71
CA SER A 95 3.46 3.48 2.26
C SER A 95 3.27 3.07 3.73
N PRO A 96 2.72 3.96 4.59
CA PRO A 96 2.22 3.59 5.91
C PRO A 96 1.01 2.65 5.81
N GLY A 97 0.65 2.02 6.94
CA GLY A 97 -0.58 1.25 7.10
C GLY A 97 -0.38 -0.24 6.91
N PHE A 98 -0.16 -0.94 8.02
CA PHE A 98 -0.05 -2.40 8.08
C PHE A 98 -1.41 -3.10 8.17
N ASP A 99 -2.46 -2.37 8.55
CA ASP A 99 -3.81 -2.87 8.77
C ASP A 99 -4.82 -2.11 7.93
N VAL A 100 -5.68 -2.84 7.22
CA VAL A 100 -6.68 -2.28 6.31
C VAL A 100 -7.99 -3.04 6.36
N SER A 101 -9.06 -2.35 5.96
CA SER A 101 -10.35 -2.95 5.63
C SER A 101 -10.86 -2.41 4.30
N GLY A 102 -11.46 -3.28 3.51
CA GLY A 102 -11.87 -2.92 2.16
C GLY A 102 -12.50 -4.07 1.42
N LYS A 103 -12.71 -3.85 0.13
CA LYS A 103 -13.30 -4.83 -0.78
C LYS A 103 -12.20 -5.50 -1.60
N VAL A 104 -12.24 -6.82 -1.71
CA VAL A 104 -11.42 -7.53 -2.70
C VAL A 104 -12.00 -7.27 -4.09
N VAL A 105 -11.17 -6.76 -5.00
CA VAL A 105 -11.59 -6.33 -6.34
C VAL A 105 -10.91 -7.07 -7.47
N ALA A 106 -9.85 -7.81 -7.18
CA ALA A 106 -9.27 -8.81 -8.06
C ALA A 106 -8.56 -9.88 -7.22
N VAL A 107 -8.50 -11.11 -7.76
CA VAL A 107 -7.87 -12.26 -7.11
C VAL A 107 -6.87 -12.89 -8.09
N GLY A 108 -5.64 -13.07 -7.62
CA GLY A 108 -4.56 -13.67 -8.38
C GLY A 108 -4.75 -15.17 -8.55
N THR A 109 -4.08 -15.75 -9.54
CA THR A 109 -4.14 -17.19 -9.75
C THR A 109 -3.66 -17.94 -8.49
N GLY A 110 -4.32 -19.05 -8.15
CA GLY A 110 -3.97 -19.87 -6.98
C GLY A 110 -4.54 -19.39 -5.64
N CYS A 111 -5.22 -18.25 -5.57
CA CYS A 111 -6.00 -17.88 -4.39
C CYS A 111 -7.35 -18.62 -4.39
N GLN A 112 -7.49 -19.64 -3.53
CA GLN A 112 -8.67 -20.52 -3.53
C GLN A 112 -9.70 -20.20 -2.44
N ARG A 113 -9.34 -19.37 -1.44
CA ARG A 113 -10.16 -19.12 -0.24
C ARG A 113 -10.76 -17.73 -0.16
N ILE A 114 -10.35 -16.83 -1.04
CA ILE A 114 -10.81 -15.44 -1.10
C ILE A 114 -11.47 -15.26 -2.46
N GLN A 115 -12.74 -14.81 -2.46
CA GLN A 115 -13.58 -14.67 -3.66
C GLN A 115 -14.16 -13.27 -3.73
#